data_AF-A0A9W6U796-F1
#
_entry.id   AF-A0A9W6U796-F1
#
_cell.length_a   1.000
_cell.length_b   1.000
_cell.length_c   1.000
_cell.angle_alpha   90.00
_cell.angle_beta   90.00
_cell.angle_gamma   90.00
#
_symmetry.space_group_name_H-M   'P 1'
#
loop_
_entity.id
_entity.type
_entity.pdbx_description
1 polymer ?
#
loop_
_entity_poly.entity_id
_entity_poly.type
_entity_poly.pdbx_seq_one_letter_code
_entity_poly.pdbx_strand_id
1 'polypeptide(L)'
;MKFCPKIKYLDGYAEVCAYGDAQCKEMWSISLQTWEAFNATCTNLRDFSWAVVPFADPFFQVFGQHVKPRLETLSLSANMSWDYARYFQECDGSIVWPNRNAGARNEGDPRPGYSLLASELSVVLIACPALTSLSIEVHQLQNGRSPYVNTDLYGDKLWESVAEHCPLLESITISDCSGYEVFDVKSIETLTDRTLVTFASMTSLLSVNMAPARLTGQGIFEYTSRVSKIGEPSKSKRTLELRVGGHQRSRFAVPSFYAVIVDLLKLLSEISEEALGAAFYQKPQIYIANPYKSRVDRSWCEPYMRNELKPLLEAVKEKHPSLGLGVHLLGLKENRFSRIDFITLNWRP
;
A
#
# COMPACT_ATOMS: atom_id res chain seq x y z
N MET A 1 6.09 -25.62 27.70
CA MET A 1 6.25 -24.17 27.95
C MET A 1 4.88 -23.55 28.13
N LYS A 2 4.70 -22.67 29.13
CA LYS A 2 3.45 -21.94 29.38
C LYS A 2 3.48 -20.69 28.50
N PHE A 3 3.02 -20.78 27.24
CA PHE A 3 3.09 -19.65 26.31
C PHE A 3 2.22 -18.51 26.85
N CYS A 4 2.87 -17.38 27.12
CA CYS A 4 2.44 -16.35 28.05
C CYS A 4 1.12 -15.67 27.64
N PRO A 5 -0.03 -16.03 28.22
CA PRO A 5 -1.35 -15.58 27.75
C PRO A 5 -1.59 -14.08 28.01
N LYS A 6 -0.72 -13.45 28.81
CA LYS A 6 -0.79 -12.03 29.19
C LYS A 6 0.08 -11.13 28.30
N ILE A 7 0.80 -11.69 27.32
CA ILE A 7 1.58 -10.89 26.38
C ILE A 7 0.63 -9.96 25.62
N LYS A 8 1.00 -8.67 25.62
CA LYS A 8 0.32 -7.61 24.88
C LYS A 8 1.17 -7.07 23.76
N TYR A 9 2.47 -7.00 24.00
CA TYR A 9 3.48 -6.48 23.10
C TYR A 9 4.59 -7.53 23.01
N LEU A 10 5.08 -7.77 21.81
CA LEU A 10 6.33 -8.48 21.61
C LEU A 10 7.43 -7.44 21.70
N ASP A 11 8.16 -7.46 22.82
CA ASP A 11 9.24 -6.51 23.10
C ASP A 11 10.43 -6.74 22.16
N GLY A 12 11.25 -5.71 21.91
CA GLY A 12 12.52 -5.79 21.18
C GLY A 12 12.50 -5.36 19.70
N TYR A 13 11.54 -5.81 18.88
CA TYR A 13 11.63 -5.56 17.43
C TYR A 13 11.48 -4.09 17.03
N ALA A 14 10.73 -3.28 17.79
CA ALA A 14 10.56 -1.86 17.50
C ALA A 14 11.86 -1.05 17.74
N GLU A 15 12.75 -1.53 18.62
CA GLU A 15 14.06 -0.92 18.86
C GLU A 15 15.12 -1.41 17.86
N VAL A 16 14.89 -2.56 17.23
CA VAL A 16 15.82 -3.22 16.31
C VAL A 16 15.47 -3.02 14.83
N CYS A 17 14.20 -2.77 14.51
CA CYS A 17 13.78 -2.27 13.20
C CYS A 17 14.11 -0.78 13.15
N ALA A 18 15.16 -0.40 12.42
CA ALA A 18 15.34 1.01 12.11
C ALA A 18 14.09 1.49 11.36
N TYR A 19 13.53 2.63 11.76
CA TYR A 19 12.36 3.22 11.09
C TYR A 19 12.65 3.32 9.59
N GLY A 20 11.88 2.63 8.75
CA GLY A 20 12.14 2.56 7.32
C GLY A 20 13.25 1.58 6.93
N ASP A 21 13.39 0.44 7.60
CA ASP A 21 14.19 -0.69 7.15
C ASP A 21 13.37 -1.98 7.19
N ALA A 22 13.22 -2.67 6.06
CA ALA A 22 12.57 -3.98 5.98
C ALA A 22 13.49 -5.12 6.50
N GLN A 23 14.50 -4.77 7.31
CA GLN A 23 15.38 -5.68 8.03
C GLN A 23 14.98 -5.71 9.50
N CYS A 24 14.80 -6.91 10.03
CA CYS A 24 14.77 -7.14 11.47
C CYS A 24 15.83 -8.17 11.83
N LYS A 25 16.73 -7.81 12.76
CA LYS A 25 17.77 -8.74 13.25
C LYS A 25 17.22 -9.73 14.28
N GLU A 26 16.12 -9.38 14.94
CA GLU A 26 15.42 -10.26 15.87
C GLU A 26 14.42 -11.14 15.09
N MET A 27 14.92 -12.28 14.62
CA MET A 27 14.13 -13.29 13.91
C MET A 27 13.86 -14.46 14.83
N TRP A 28 12.61 -14.92 14.85
CA TRP A 28 12.20 -16.07 15.62
C TRP A 28 12.31 -17.32 14.77
N SER A 29 13.37 -18.11 14.95
CA SER A 29 13.45 -19.49 14.44
C SER A 29 12.45 -20.39 15.19
N ILE A 30 11.15 -20.19 14.93
CA ILE A 30 10.04 -20.86 15.60
C ILE A 30 9.43 -21.92 14.69
N SER A 31 9.28 -23.15 15.20
CA SER A 31 8.61 -24.22 14.46
C SER A 31 7.12 -23.95 14.32
N LEU A 32 6.49 -24.51 13.28
CA LEU A 32 5.05 -24.37 13.05
C LEU A 32 4.21 -24.85 14.24
N GLN A 33 4.62 -25.95 14.88
CA GLN A 33 3.96 -26.46 16.10
C GLN A 33 4.02 -25.46 17.26
N THR A 34 5.16 -24.79 17.43
CA THR A 34 5.33 -23.78 18.48
C THR A 34 4.51 -22.53 18.16
N TRP A 35 4.45 -22.15 16.88
CA TRP A 35 3.61 -21.05 16.39
C TRP A 35 2.12 -21.30 16.64
N GLU A 36 1.64 -22.52 16.40
CA GLU A 36 0.27 -22.95 16.69
C GLU A 36 -0.03 -22.86 18.19
N ALA A 37 0.83 -23.42 19.04
CA ALA A 37 0.67 -23.35 20.49
C ALA A 37 0.67 -21.90 21.02
N PHE A 38 1.51 -21.03 20.44
CA PHE A 38 1.52 -19.61 20.75
C PHE A 38 0.20 -18.94 20.35
N ASN A 39 -0.25 -19.14 19.11
CA ASN A 39 -1.47 -18.50 18.60
C ASN A 39 -2.74 -18.93 19.33
N ALA A 40 -2.81 -20.19 19.75
CA ALA A 40 -3.92 -20.73 20.54
C ALA A 40 -4.06 -20.08 21.93
N THR A 41 -2.99 -19.50 22.48
CA THR A 41 -2.97 -18.94 23.84
C THR A 41 -2.83 -17.42 23.89
N CYS A 42 -2.28 -16.81 22.83
CA CYS A 42 -1.99 -15.38 22.77
C CYS A 42 -3.22 -14.56 22.34
N THR A 43 -4.14 -14.29 23.29
CA THR A 43 -5.37 -13.53 23.04
C THR A 43 -5.29 -12.05 23.40
N ASN A 44 -4.22 -11.64 24.10
CA ASN A 44 -4.03 -10.27 24.58
C ASN A 44 -3.14 -9.40 23.69
N LEU A 45 -2.64 -9.95 22.58
CA LEU A 45 -1.77 -9.27 21.63
C LEU A 45 -2.43 -7.98 21.11
N ARG A 46 -1.67 -6.88 21.12
CA ARG A 46 -2.11 -5.55 20.69
C ARG A 46 -1.38 -5.02 19.47
N ASP A 47 -0.11 -5.41 19.33
CA ASP A 47 0.75 -5.06 18.23
C ASP A 47 1.50 -6.30 17.76
N PHE A 48 1.64 -6.47 16.44
CA PHE A 48 2.38 -7.56 15.86
C PHE A 48 3.02 -7.16 14.52
N SER A 49 4.23 -7.67 14.26
CA SER A 49 4.92 -7.48 12.99
C SER A 49 5.34 -8.81 12.39
N TRP A 50 5.01 -9.02 11.12
CA TRP A 50 5.45 -10.19 10.36
C TRP A 50 6.96 -10.23 10.08
N ALA A 51 7.67 -9.13 10.33
CA ALA A 51 9.12 -9.07 10.13
C ALA A 51 9.90 -10.05 11.03
N VAL A 52 9.34 -10.45 12.17
CA VAL A 52 10.03 -11.29 13.18
C VAL A 52 9.74 -12.78 13.04
N VAL A 53 8.75 -13.18 12.23
CA VAL A 53 8.34 -14.58 12.02
C VAL A 53 8.47 -14.97 10.55
N PRO A 54 8.49 -16.27 10.22
CA PRO A 54 8.50 -16.70 8.82
C PRO A 54 7.32 -16.11 8.03
N PHE A 55 7.62 -15.47 6.90
CA PHE A 55 6.62 -14.91 6.00
C PHE A 55 6.13 -16.01 5.05
N ALA A 56 5.15 -16.79 5.51
CA ALA A 56 4.75 -18.03 4.84
C ALA A 56 3.30 -18.43 5.10
N ASP A 57 2.69 -19.08 4.11
CA ASP A 57 1.31 -19.55 4.09
C ASP A 57 0.96 -20.45 5.29
N PRO A 58 1.76 -21.46 5.70
CA PRO A 58 1.44 -22.24 6.89
C PRO A 58 1.33 -21.40 8.17
N PHE A 59 2.13 -20.33 8.27
CA PHE A 59 2.09 -19.41 9.40
C PHE A 59 0.90 -18.47 9.34
N PHE A 60 0.54 -17.99 8.14
CA PHE A 60 -0.67 -17.18 7.91
C PHE A 60 -1.93 -17.96 8.28
N GLN A 61 -2.03 -19.23 7.85
CA GLN A 61 -3.17 -20.10 8.10
C GLN A 61 -3.37 -20.33 9.60
N VAL A 62 -2.31 -20.71 10.32
CA VAL A 62 -2.38 -20.90 11.78
C VAL A 62 -2.76 -19.60 12.48
N PHE A 63 -2.21 -18.46 12.07
CA PHE A 63 -2.59 -17.18 12.68
C PHE A 63 -4.08 -16.87 12.46
N GLY A 64 -4.57 -17.01 11.22
CA GLY A 64 -5.96 -16.74 10.84
C GLY A 64 -6.99 -17.62 11.56
N GLN A 65 -6.61 -18.83 11.96
CA GLN A 65 -7.46 -19.74 12.75
C GLN A 65 -7.68 -19.30 14.20
N HIS A 66 -6.87 -18.38 14.72
CA HIS A 66 -6.89 -17.97 16.12
C HIS A 66 -7.12 -16.46 16.27
N VAL A 67 -8.36 -16.07 16.53
CA VAL A 67 -8.76 -14.66 16.70
C VAL A 67 -7.91 -13.95 17.75
N LYS A 68 -7.44 -12.74 17.40
CA LYS A 68 -6.69 -11.81 18.23
C LYS A 68 -7.59 -10.59 18.54
N PRO A 69 -8.48 -10.68 19.53
CA PRO A 69 -9.57 -9.72 19.74
C PRO A 69 -9.11 -8.34 20.22
N ARG A 70 -7.81 -8.16 20.49
CA ARG A 70 -7.21 -6.92 20.99
C ARG A 70 -6.10 -6.39 20.11
N LEU A 71 -5.86 -7.01 18.95
CA LEU A 71 -4.82 -6.61 18.03
C LEU A 71 -5.26 -5.36 17.28
N GLU A 72 -4.66 -4.23 17.64
CA GLU A 72 -5.00 -2.89 17.13
C GLU A 72 -4.03 -2.48 16.01
N THR A 73 -2.76 -2.90 16.10
CA THR A 73 -1.73 -2.58 15.11
C THR A 73 -1.15 -3.85 14.51
N LEU A 74 -1.02 -3.86 13.18
CA LEU A 74 -0.43 -4.97 12.44
C LEU A 74 0.53 -4.47 11.36
N SER A 75 1.72 -5.06 11.31
CA SER A 75 2.64 -4.93 10.18
C SER A 75 2.71 -6.25 9.39
N LEU A 76 2.46 -6.17 8.09
CA LEU A 76 2.54 -7.31 7.14
C LEU A 76 3.81 -7.24 6.28
N SER A 77 4.89 -6.66 6.81
CA SER A 77 6.17 -6.57 6.11
C SER A 77 6.92 -7.91 6.14
N ALA A 78 7.31 -8.40 4.97
CA ALA A 78 8.31 -9.47 4.87
C ALA A 78 9.69 -8.92 5.24
N ASN A 79 10.46 -9.67 6.05
CA ASN A 79 11.81 -9.26 6.43
C ASN A 79 12.85 -9.78 5.42
N MET A 80 13.62 -8.87 4.83
CA MET A 80 14.60 -9.19 3.79
C MET A 80 15.81 -9.98 4.32
N SER A 81 16.03 -9.98 5.65
CA SER A 81 17.12 -10.69 6.31
C SER A 81 16.81 -12.16 6.59
N TRP A 82 15.60 -12.64 6.25
CA TRP A 82 15.23 -14.04 6.43
C TRP A 82 16.10 -14.97 5.59
N ASP A 83 16.81 -15.87 6.28
CA ASP A 83 17.52 -17.01 5.67
C ASP A 83 16.66 -18.27 5.82
N TYR A 84 15.83 -18.54 4.81
CA TYR A 84 14.96 -19.71 4.81
C TYR A 84 15.75 -21.03 4.75
N ALA A 85 16.94 -21.06 4.13
CA ALA A 85 17.76 -22.26 4.09
C ALA A 85 18.22 -22.63 5.51
N ARG A 86 18.70 -21.65 6.28
CA ARG A 86 19.05 -21.83 7.68
C ARG A 86 17.83 -22.19 8.53
N TYR A 87 16.70 -21.50 8.35
CA TYR A 87 15.46 -21.80 9.08
C TYR A 87 15.02 -23.26 8.91
N PHE A 88 15.03 -23.80 7.68
CA PHE A 88 14.65 -25.19 7.43
C PHE A 88 15.63 -26.21 8.03
N GLN A 89 16.92 -25.88 8.10
CA GLN A 89 17.91 -26.70 8.80
C GLN A 89 17.64 -26.75 10.31
N GLU A 90 17.35 -25.60 10.92
CA GLU A 90 17.14 -25.47 12.36
C GLU A 90 15.79 -26.05 12.83
N CYS A 91 14.71 -25.79 12.08
CA CYS A 91 13.34 -26.12 12.52
C CYS A 91 12.81 -27.45 11.99
N ASP A 92 13.25 -27.88 10.79
CA ASP A 92 12.71 -29.08 10.12
C ASP A 92 13.74 -30.21 9.99
N GLY A 93 14.96 -30.01 10.52
CA GLY A 93 16.06 -30.98 10.43
C GLY A 93 16.47 -31.35 9.00
N SER A 94 15.98 -30.60 8.00
CA SER A 94 16.15 -30.92 6.60
C SER A 94 17.43 -30.25 6.09
N ILE A 95 18.42 -31.04 5.66
CA ILE A 95 19.63 -30.48 5.03
C ILE A 95 19.28 -30.15 3.58
N VAL A 96 18.78 -28.93 3.33
CA VAL A 96 18.75 -28.37 1.98
C VAL A 96 20.12 -27.77 1.72
N TRP A 97 20.97 -28.48 0.98
CA TRP A 97 22.25 -27.94 0.53
C TRP A 97 21.99 -26.87 -0.54
N PRO A 98 22.53 -25.64 -0.41
CA PRO A 98 22.48 -24.69 -1.51
C PRO A 98 23.22 -25.28 -2.71
N ASN A 99 22.61 -25.22 -3.90
CA ASN A 99 23.27 -25.64 -5.13
C ASN A 99 24.51 -24.76 -5.33
N ARG A 100 25.71 -25.32 -5.16
CA ARG A 100 26.99 -24.58 -5.15
C ARG A 100 27.32 -23.87 -6.48
N ASN A 101 26.58 -24.16 -7.54
CA ASN A 101 26.73 -23.53 -8.85
C ASN A 101 25.74 -22.37 -9.10
N ALA A 102 24.80 -22.12 -8.18
CA ALA A 102 23.97 -20.93 -8.19
C ALA A 102 24.74 -19.80 -7.51
N GLY A 103 25.18 -18.82 -8.29
CA GLY A 103 25.86 -17.64 -7.76
C GLY A 103 25.00 -16.98 -6.68
N ALA A 104 25.55 -16.86 -5.48
CA ALA A 104 25.09 -16.02 -4.37
C ALA A 104 23.58 -15.66 -4.33
N ARG A 105 22.88 -16.24 -3.33
CA ARG A 105 21.63 -15.79 -2.70
C ARG A 105 20.34 -16.38 -3.31
N ASN A 106 19.59 -17.07 -2.46
CA ASN A 106 18.17 -17.42 -2.61
C ASN A 106 17.74 -18.27 -3.83
N GLU A 107 18.63 -19.08 -4.40
CA GLU A 107 18.28 -20.17 -5.35
C GLU A 107 18.27 -21.55 -4.66
N GLY A 108 17.94 -21.59 -3.36
CA GLY A 108 17.66 -22.83 -2.64
C GLY A 108 16.18 -23.16 -2.75
N ASP A 109 15.84 -24.36 -3.22
CA ASP A 109 14.50 -24.91 -3.45
C ASP A 109 13.37 -24.17 -2.69
N PRO A 110 12.62 -23.28 -3.36
CA PRO A 110 11.62 -22.48 -2.68
C PRO A 110 10.47 -23.39 -2.28
N ARG A 111 10.39 -23.74 -1.00
CA ARG A 111 9.25 -24.49 -0.49
C ARG A 111 7.97 -23.73 -0.82
N PRO A 112 6.97 -24.38 -1.43
CA PRO A 112 5.70 -23.74 -1.75
C PRO A 112 5.12 -23.04 -0.52
N GLY A 113 4.62 -21.82 -0.73
CA GLY A 113 4.01 -21.03 0.34
C GLY A 113 5.00 -20.28 1.23
N TYR A 114 6.31 -20.25 0.96
CA TYR A 114 7.28 -19.46 1.71
C TYR A 114 7.83 -18.31 0.87
N SER A 115 8.06 -17.14 1.49
CA SER A 115 8.74 -16.01 0.87
C SER A 115 8.08 -15.59 -0.46
N LEU A 116 8.83 -15.60 -1.56
CA LEU A 116 8.37 -15.31 -2.92
C LEU A 116 7.21 -16.20 -3.40
N LEU A 117 7.07 -17.41 -2.83
CA LEU A 117 6.00 -18.34 -3.19
C LEU A 117 4.80 -18.29 -2.23
N ALA A 118 4.83 -17.41 -1.23
CA ALA A 118 3.67 -17.18 -0.39
C ALA A 118 2.52 -16.57 -1.20
N SER A 119 1.29 -16.99 -0.88
CA SER A 119 0.09 -16.70 -1.67
C SER A 119 -1.16 -16.39 -0.82
N GLU A 120 -1.15 -16.72 0.47
CA GLU A 120 -2.33 -16.74 1.35
C GLU A 120 -2.30 -15.64 2.43
N LEU A 121 -1.60 -14.53 2.18
CA LEU A 121 -1.43 -13.45 3.17
C LEU A 121 -2.76 -12.92 3.72
N SER A 122 -3.79 -12.84 2.88
CA SER A 122 -5.11 -12.31 3.23
C SER A 122 -5.80 -13.08 4.35
N VAL A 123 -5.45 -14.36 4.58
CA VAL A 123 -6.03 -15.20 5.64
C VAL A 123 -5.67 -14.70 7.04
N VAL A 124 -4.57 -13.97 7.19
CA VAL A 124 -4.17 -13.34 8.46
C VAL A 124 -5.28 -12.46 9.02
N LEU A 125 -6.00 -11.74 8.16
CA LEU A 125 -6.94 -10.71 8.55
C LEU A 125 -8.20 -11.25 9.21
N ILE A 126 -8.55 -12.52 8.97
CA ILE A 126 -9.65 -13.23 9.63
C ILE A 126 -9.50 -13.16 11.16
N ALA A 127 -8.26 -13.17 11.66
CA ALA A 127 -7.97 -13.14 13.09
C ALA A 127 -7.96 -11.72 13.69
N CYS A 128 -8.18 -10.66 12.92
CA CYS A 128 -7.89 -9.28 13.30
C CYS A 128 -9.12 -8.34 13.36
N PRO A 129 -10.20 -8.68 14.10
CA PRO A 129 -11.42 -7.87 14.10
C PRO A 129 -11.27 -6.50 14.79
N ALA A 130 -10.26 -6.34 15.65
CA ALA A 130 -9.98 -5.12 16.41
C ALA A 130 -8.96 -4.19 15.74
N LEU A 131 -8.55 -4.50 14.51
CA LEU A 131 -7.45 -3.80 13.84
C LEU A 131 -7.84 -2.36 13.48
N THR A 132 -7.02 -1.40 13.89
CA THR A 132 -7.19 0.04 13.62
C THR A 132 -6.07 0.59 12.73
N SER A 133 -4.89 -0.03 12.75
CA SER A 133 -3.72 0.38 11.96
C SER A 133 -3.05 -0.79 11.25
N LEU A 134 -2.86 -0.67 9.94
CA LEU A 134 -2.16 -1.65 9.10
C LEU A 134 -1.00 -1.00 8.36
N SER A 135 0.20 -1.56 8.50
CA SER A 135 1.40 -1.11 7.80
C SER A 135 2.05 -2.22 6.97
N ILE A 136 2.62 -1.83 5.84
CA ILE A 136 3.40 -2.68 4.94
C ILE A 136 4.63 -1.88 4.50
N GLU A 137 5.81 -2.42 4.74
CA GLU A 137 7.07 -1.84 4.31
C GLU A 137 7.76 -2.77 3.32
N VAL A 138 8.18 -2.23 2.19
CA VAL A 138 8.91 -3.00 1.17
C VAL A 138 10.11 -2.21 0.72
N HIS A 139 11.31 -2.75 0.89
CA HIS A 139 12.52 -2.20 0.26
C HIS A 139 12.51 -2.48 -1.26
N GLN A 140 11.90 -1.59 -2.05
CA GLN A 140 11.64 -1.82 -3.48
C GLN A 140 12.92 -1.99 -4.31
N LEU A 141 13.95 -1.19 -4.03
CA LEU A 141 15.23 -1.27 -4.74
C LEU A 141 15.90 -2.65 -4.57
N GLN A 142 15.90 -3.18 -3.34
CA GLN A 142 16.48 -4.48 -3.03
C GLN A 142 15.61 -5.60 -3.60
N ASN A 143 14.29 -5.52 -3.43
CA ASN A 143 13.35 -6.49 -4.00
C ASN A 143 13.45 -6.54 -5.54
N GLY A 144 13.83 -5.44 -6.19
CA GLY A 144 14.10 -5.41 -7.63
C GLY A 144 15.42 -6.08 -8.06
N ARG A 145 16.43 -6.09 -7.19
CA ARG A 145 17.75 -6.71 -7.46
C ARG A 145 17.81 -8.17 -7.04
N SER A 146 17.22 -8.47 -5.89
CA SER A 146 17.16 -9.79 -5.27
C SER A 146 15.80 -9.87 -4.58
N PRO A 147 14.78 -10.39 -5.29
CA PRO A 147 13.44 -10.51 -4.74
C PRO A 147 13.44 -11.32 -3.45
N TYR A 148 12.76 -10.81 -2.42
CA TYR A 148 12.52 -11.50 -1.15
C TYR A 148 11.04 -11.54 -0.79
N VAL A 149 10.18 -10.78 -1.50
CA VAL A 149 8.73 -10.81 -1.29
C VAL A 149 7.99 -10.63 -2.61
N ASN A 150 6.92 -11.40 -2.77
CA ASN A 150 5.95 -11.21 -3.85
C ASN A 150 5.04 -10.00 -3.50
N THR A 151 5.23 -8.88 -4.19
CA THR A 151 4.44 -7.66 -3.93
C THR A 151 2.98 -7.76 -4.35
N ASP A 152 2.61 -8.72 -5.19
CA ASP A 152 1.22 -8.93 -5.60
C ASP A 152 0.33 -9.43 -4.46
N LEU A 153 0.94 -9.90 -3.36
CA LEU A 153 0.23 -10.17 -2.11
C LEU A 153 -0.45 -8.93 -1.52
N TYR A 154 0.01 -7.74 -1.88
CA TYR A 154 -0.53 -6.47 -1.39
C TYR A 154 -1.52 -5.81 -2.38
N GLY A 155 -1.98 -6.58 -3.37
CA GLY A 155 -2.99 -6.15 -4.35
C GLY A 155 -4.44 -6.23 -3.85
N ASP A 156 -5.39 -6.13 -4.77
CA ASP A 156 -6.83 -5.99 -4.50
C ASP A 156 -7.39 -7.05 -3.52
N LYS A 157 -6.95 -8.31 -3.63
CA LYS A 157 -7.43 -9.42 -2.77
C LYS A 157 -7.16 -9.18 -1.28
N LEU A 158 -6.03 -8.56 -0.94
CA LEU A 158 -5.70 -8.24 0.44
C LEU A 158 -6.72 -7.24 0.99
N TRP A 159 -6.99 -6.18 0.23
CA TRP A 159 -7.88 -5.11 0.65
C TRP A 159 -9.34 -5.54 0.72
N GLU A 160 -9.75 -6.47 -0.15
CA GLU A 160 -11.06 -7.14 -0.04
C GLU A 160 -11.19 -7.88 1.30
N SER A 161 -10.17 -8.65 1.69
CA SER A 161 -10.13 -9.33 2.99
C SER A 161 -10.08 -8.34 4.17
N VAL A 162 -9.35 -7.22 4.05
CA VAL A 162 -9.35 -6.15 5.05
C VAL A 162 -10.76 -5.60 5.26
N ALA A 163 -11.47 -5.28 4.17
CA ALA A 163 -12.81 -4.73 4.28
C ALA A 163 -13.81 -5.73 4.88
N GLU A 164 -13.63 -7.03 4.64
CA GLU A 164 -14.47 -8.08 5.19
C GLU A 164 -14.23 -8.31 6.69
N HIS A 165 -12.98 -8.30 7.13
CA HIS A 165 -12.61 -8.80 8.47
C HIS A 165 -12.13 -7.73 9.46
N CYS A 166 -11.80 -6.52 8.99
CA CYS A 166 -11.25 -5.44 9.82
C CYS A 166 -12.14 -4.19 9.79
N PRO A 167 -13.36 -4.24 10.36
CA PRO A 167 -14.34 -3.14 10.27
C PRO A 167 -13.91 -1.86 11.02
N LEU A 168 -12.94 -1.96 11.93
CA LEU A 168 -12.44 -0.85 12.73
C LEU A 168 -11.19 -0.20 12.13
N LEU A 169 -10.76 -0.58 10.93
CA LEU A 169 -9.52 -0.07 10.38
C LEU A 169 -9.62 1.43 10.05
N GLU A 170 -8.73 2.21 10.65
CA GLU A 170 -8.68 3.67 10.52
C GLU A 170 -7.51 4.14 9.64
N SER A 171 -6.39 3.41 9.65
CA SER A 171 -5.16 3.80 8.97
C SER A 171 -4.51 2.68 8.17
N ILE A 172 -4.12 3.00 6.94
CA ILE A 172 -3.34 2.14 6.04
C ILE A 172 -2.08 2.88 5.61
N THR A 173 -0.92 2.23 5.70
CA THR A 173 0.34 2.75 5.17
C THR A 173 1.13 1.67 4.43
N ILE A 174 1.45 1.93 3.17
CA ILE A 174 2.36 1.11 2.37
C ILE A 174 3.57 1.99 1.97
N SER A 175 4.73 1.71 2.54
CA SER A 175 5.93 2.52 2.37
C SER A 175 7.03 1.79 1.60
N ASP A 176 7.81 2.55 0.82
CA ASP A 176 9.11 2.09 0.34
C ASP A 176 10.19 2.59 1.30
N CYS A 177 10.91 1.63 1.87
CA CYS A 177 11.89 1.88 2.90
C CYS A 177 13.32 1.99 2.33
N SER A 178 13.47 2.06 1.00
CA SER A 178 14.78 2.04 0.35
C SER A 178 15.69 3.27 0.60
N GLY A 179 15.19 4.32 1.27
CA GLY A 179 15.95 5.53 1.61
C GLY A 179 16.41 6.37 0.41
N TYR A 180 16.18 5.90 -0.82
CA TYR A 180 16.55 6.57 -2.05
C TYR A 180 15.31 6.73 -2.91
N GLU A 181 15.14 7.92 -3.48
CA GLU A 181 14.02 8.16 -4.38
C GLU A 181 14.18 7.30 -5.66
N VAL A 182 13.28 6.34 -5.86
CA VAL A 182 13.35 5.28 -6.86
C VAL A 182 13.39 5.86 -8.29
N PHE A 183 14.47 5.59 -9.05
CA PHE A 183 14.55 5.97 -10.46
C PHE A 183 13.67 5.08 -11.36
N ASP A 184 13.44 3.83 -10.93
CA ASP A 184 12.60 2.84 -11.61
C ASP A 184 11.41 2.45 -10.73
N VAL A 185 10.34 3.24 -10.80
CA VAL A 185 9.14 3.02 -9.98
C VAL A 185 8.47 1.71 -10.39
N LYS A 186 8.52 0.72 -9.49
CA LYS A 186 7.70 -0.48 -9.60
C LYS A 186 6.33 -0.22 -8.98
N SER A 187 5.30 -0.53 -9.76
CA SER A 187 3.93 -0.49 -9.28
C SER A 187 3.55 -1.87 -8.75
N ILE A 188 2.66 -1.92 -7.76
CA ILE A 188 1.97 -3.17 -7.43
C ILE A 188 0.91 -3.36 -8.51
N GLU A 189 1.15 -4.27 -9.44
CA GLU A 189 0.35 -4.42 -10.67
C GLU A 189 -1.09 -4.86 -10.37
N THR A 190 -1.26 -5.59 -9.27
CA THR A 190 -2.53 -6.09 -8.76
C THR A 190 -3.25 -5.11 -7.82
N LEU A 191 -2.69 -3.93 -7.55
CA LEU A 191 -3.35 -2.86 -6.80
C LEU A 191 -3.99 -1.90 -7.80
N THR A 192 -5.31 -2.02 -7.97
CA THR A 192 -6.07 -1.35 -9.03
C THR A 192 -7.18 -0.47 -8.47
N ASP A 193 -8.03 0.08 -9.35
CA ASP A 193 -9.23 0.84 -8.97
C ASP A 193 -10.20 0.05 -8.07
N ARG A 194 -10.17 -1.29 -8.11
CA ARG A 194 -10.94 -2.13 -7.19
C ARG A 194 -10.57 -1.87 -5.73
N THR A 195 -9.29 -1.69 -5.44
CA THR A 195 -8.83 -1.30 -4.09
C THR A 195 -9.47 0.03 -3.64
N LEU A 196 -9.55 1.02 -4.53
CA LEU A 196 -10.19 2.30 -4.22
C LEU A 196 -11.69 2.14 -3.95
N VAL A 197 -12.38 1.33 -4.76
CA VAL A 197 -13.80 0.98 -4.53
C VAL A 197 -13.99 0.32 -3.16
N THR A 198 -13.10 -0.59 -2.77
CA THR A 198 -13.11 -1.22 -1.46
C THR A 198 -12.90 -0.20 -0.35
N PHE A 199 -11.90 0.69 -0.44
CA PHE A 199 -11.65 1.73 0.54
C PHE A 199 -12.82 2.71 0.70
N ALA A 200 -13.54 3.01 -0.38
CA ALA A 200 -14.72 3.85 -0.30
C ALA A 200 -15.82 3.22 0.59
N SER A 201 -15.91 1.89 0.64
CA SER A 201 -16.91 1.17 1.46
C SER A 201 -16.55 1.07 2.94
N MET A 202 -15.27 1.28 3.30
CA MET A 202 -14.79 1.17 4.67
C MET A 202 -15.14 2.44 5.45
N THR A 203 -16.11 2.37 6.37
CA THR A 203 -16.66 3.54 7.09
C THR A 203 -15.67 4.16 8.07
N SER A 204 -14.91 3.33 8.79
CA SER A 204 -13.91 3.74 9.79
C SER A 204 -12.61 4.27 9.19
N LEU A 205 -12.36 4.06 7.89
CA LEU A 205 -11.08 4.40 7.27
C LEU A 205 -10.89 5.91 7.13
N LEU A 206 -9.85 6.44 7.77
CA LEU A 206 -9.55 7.87 7.84
C LEU A 206 -8.28 8.25 7.08
N SER A 207 -7.25 7.41 7.08
CA SER A 207 -5.95 7.73 6.50
C SER A 207 -5.43 6.59 5.64
N VAL A 208 -5.04 6.90 4.41
CA VAL A 208 -4.48 5.93 3.48
C VAL A 208 -3.26 6.52 2.80
N ASN A 209 -2.12 5.82 2.89
CA ASN A 209 -0.94 6.08 2.08
C ASN A 209 -0.57 4.83 1.30
N MET A 210 -0.65 4.89 -0.03
CA MET A 210 -0.39 3.72 -0.88
C MET A 210 0.96 3.78 -1.59
N ALA A 211 1.50 2.59 -1.86
CA ALA A 211 2.56 2.39 -2.83
C ALA A 211 2.07 2.76 -4.25
N PRO A 212 3.00 2.98 -5.21
CA PRO A 212 2.66 3.15 -6.61
C PRO A 212 1.76 2.03 -7.13
N ALA A 213 0.63 2.40 -7.74
CA ALA A 213 -0.44 1.48 -8.10
C ALA A 213 -0.97 1.73 -9.52
N ARG A 214 -1.70 0.76 -10.08
CA ARG A 214 -2.31 0.81 -11.41
C ARG A 214 -3.71 1.42 -11.36
N LEU A 215 -3.74 2.70 -11.00
CA LEU A 215 -4.97 3.48 -10.86
C LEU A 215 -5.33 4.21 -12.14
N THR A 216 -6.62 4.44 -12.36
CA THR A 216 -7.14 5.27 -13.47
C THR A 216 -7.78 6.55 -12.96
N GLY A 217 -7.99 7.52 -13.86
CA GLY A 217 -8.73 8.74 -13.51
C GLY A 217 -10.18 8.43 -13.10
N GLN A 218 -10.78 7.43 -13.74
CA GLN A 218 -12.12 6.92 -13.42
C GLN A 218 -12.19 6.31 -12.02
N GLY A 219 -11.22 5.48 -11.63
CA GLY A 219 -11.20 4.88 -10.29
C GLY A 219 -11.07 5.91 -9.17
N ILE A 220 -10.20 6.91 -9.36
CA ILE A 220 -10.04 8.02 -8.41
C ILE A 220 -11.33 8.85 -8.33
N PHE A 221 -11.95 9.14 -9.47
CA PHE A 221 -13.23 9.84 -9.54
C PHE A 221 -14.34 9.07 -8.82
N GLU A 222 -14.44 7.76 -9.06
CA GLU A 222 -15.45 6.90 -8.47
C GLU A 222 -15.29 6.81 -6.94
N TYR A 223 -14.07 6.66 -6.44
CA TYR A 223 -13.78 6.78 -5.00
C TYR A 223 -14.28 8.11 -4.45
N THR A 224 -13.91 9.22 -5.11
CA THR A 224 -14.27 10.57 -4.69
C THR A 224 -15.79 10.73 -4.61
N SER A 225 -16.53 10.26 -5.62
CA SER A 225 -17.98 10.34 -5.66
C SER A 225 -18.65 9.47 -4.60
N ARG A 226 -18.17 8.23 -4.39
CA ARG A 226 -18.72 7.31 -3.38
C ARG A 226 -18.56 7.90 -1.99
N VAL A 227 -17.34 8.33 -1.62
CA VAL A 227 -17.07 8.88 -0.29
C VAL A 227 -17.82 10.18 -0.05
N SER A 228 -17.95 11.04 -1.06
CA SER A 228 -18.70 12.31 -0.95
C SER A 228 -20.21 12.11 -0.76
N LYS A 229 -20.74 10.92 -1.03
CA LYS A 229 -22.16 10.58 -0.86
C LYS A 229 -22.46 9.85 0.45
N ILE A 230 -21.44 9.51 1.24
CA ILE A 230 -21.63 8.88 2.55
C ILE A 230 -22.22 9.94 3.48
N GLY A 231 -23.53 9.84 3.72
CA GLY A 231 -24.33 10.83 4.47
C GLY A 231 -24.09 10.85 5.98
N GLU A 232 -23.05 10.20 6.47
CA GLU A 232 -22.72 10.20 7.90
C GLU A 232 -21.68 11.29 8.19
N PRO A 233 -21.96 12.21 9.13
CA PRO A 233 -20.98 13.18 9.59
C PRO A 233 -19.88 12.46 10.36
N SER A 234 -18.87 11.97 9.66
CA SER A 234 -17.58 11.69 10.28
C SER A 234 -17.06 13.00 10.87
N LYS A 235 -16.66 12.98 12.15
CA LYS A 235 -15.99 14.13 12.78
C LYS A 235 -14.62 14.41 12.14
N SER A 236 -14.07 13.43 11.42
CA SER A 236 -12.72 13.43 10.89
C SER A 236 -12.71 13.31 9.37
N LYS A 237 -11.96 14.21 8.73
CA LYS A 237 -11.76 14.23 7.29
C LYS A 237 -10.92 13.05 6.83
N ARG A 238 -11.38 12.31 5.81
CA ARG A 238 -10.58 11.25 5.18
C ARG A 238 -9.42 11.85 4.39
N THR A 239 -8.24 11.25 4.50
CA THR A 239 -7.06 11.61 3.71
C THR A 239 -6.61 10.41 2.90
N LEU A 240 -6.48 10.60 1.59
CA LEU A 240 -6.04 9.58 0.65
C LEU A 240 -4.81 10.08 -0.11
N GLU A 241 -3.67 9.46 0.15
CA GLU A 241 -2.41 9.68 -0.59
C GLU A 241 -2.17 8.52 -1.55
N LEU A 242 -2.23 8.85 -2.84
CA LEU A 242 -2.09 7.93 -3.97
C LEU A 242 -0.79 8.21 -4.71
N ARG A 243 -0.17 7.15 -5.22
CA ARG A 243 0.91 7.24 -6.20
C ARG A 243 0.47 6.51 -7.46
N VAL A 244 0.41 7.21 -8.59
CA VAL A 244 0.00 6.59 -9.87
C VAL A 244 1.23 6.06 -10.58
N GLY A 245 1.34 4.73 -10.61
CA GLY A 245 2.42 4.04 -11.29
C GLY A 245 2.05 3.63 -12.72
N GLY A 246 3.06 3.20 -13.47
CA GLY A 246 2.94 2.72 -14.84
C GLY A 246 3.35 3.71 -15.93
N HIS A 247 3.42 3.18 -17.16
CA HIS A 247 3.66 3.96 -18.38
C HIS A 247 2.60 3.62 -19.45
N GLN A 248 2.27 4.58 -20.32
CA GLN A 248 1.14 4.46 -21.27
C GLN A 248 1.33 3.41 -22.38
N ARG A 249 2.56 3.05 -22.75
CA ARG A 249 2.85 2.14 -23.89
C ARG A 249 4.11 1.31 -23.73
N SER A 250 5.17 1.92 -23.20
CA SER A 250 6.46 1.27 -22.95
C SER A 250 7.13 1.94 -21.75
N ARG A 251 8.15 1.30 -21.17
CA ARG A 251 8.88 1.80 -19.99
C ARG A 251 9.55 3.17 -20.20
N PHE A 252 9.73 3.60 -21.45
CA PHE A 252 10.31 4.90 -21.79
C PHE A 252 9.26 5.92 -22.28
N ALA A 253 7.99 5.53 -22.34
CA ALA A 253 6.90 6.42 -22.68
C ALA A 253 6.61 7.39 -21.51
N VAL A 254 5.73 8.36 -21.75
CA VAL A 254 5.27 9.26 -20.69
C VAL A 254 4.60 8.43 -19.58
N PRO A 255 4.88 8.74 -18.29
CA PRO A 255 4.21 8.08 -17.16
C PRO A 255 2.69 8.13 -17.26
N SER A 256 2.02 7.04 -16.88
CA SER A 256 0.55 6.94 -16.88
C SER A 256 -0.11 8.04 -16.04
N PHE A 257 0.58 8.52 -15.00
CA PHE A 257 0.18 9.65 -14.16
C PHE A 257 -0.45 10.80 -14.97
N TYR A 258 0.17 11.23 -16.06
CA TYR A 258 -0.32 12.39 -16.83
C TYR A 258 -1.66 12.14 -17.52
N ALA A 259 -1.90 10.93 -18.06
CA ALA A 259 -3.23 10.60 -18.61
C ALA A 259 -4.27 10.48 -17.49
N VAL A 260 -3.91 9.82 -16.39
CA VAL A 260 -4.80 9.63 -15.24
C VAL A 260 -5.31 10.95 -14.68
N ILE A 261 -4.44 11.97 -14.60
CA ILE A 261 -4.84 13.32 -14.22
C ILE A 261 -5.81 13.93 -15.22
N VAL A 262 -5.54 13.84 -16.52
CA VAL A 262 -6.43 14.39 -17.55
C VAL A 262 -7.80 13.73 -17.51
N ASP A 263 -7.85 12.40 -17.38
CA ASP A 263 -9.09 11.64 -17.30
C ASP A 263 -9.91 12.02 -16.06
N LEU A 264 -9.25 12.14 -14.90
CA LEU A 264 -9.89 12.60 -13.67
C LEU A 264 -10.47 14.01 -13.82
N LEU A 265 -9.69 14.95 -14.37
CA LEU A 265 -10.13 16.34 -14.53
C LEU A 265 -11.28 16.46 -15.55
N LYS A 266 -11.29 15.65 -16.61
CA LYS A 266 -12.41 15.56 -17.57
C LYS A 266 -13.70 15.17 -16.85
N LEU A 267 -13.68 14.08 -16.09
CA LEU A 267 -14.83 13.61 -15.31
C LEU A 267 -15.32 14.66 -14.29
N LEU A 268 -14.39 15.32 -13.60
CA LEU A 268 -14.72 16.41 -12.69
C LEU A 268 -15.34 17.61 -13.42
N SER A 269 -14.88 17.94 -14.63
CA SER A 269 -15.44 19.07 -15.41
C SER A 269 -16.84 18.80 -15.97
N GLU A 270 -17.22 17.52 -16.11
CA GLU A 270 -18.51 17.11 -16.65
C GLU A 270 -19.60 17.02 -15.57
N ILE A 271 -19.23 16.59 -14.36
CA ILE A 271 -20.18 16.48 -13.25
C ILE A 271 -20.36 17.83 -12.55
N SER A 272 -21.60 18.15 -12.19
CA SER A 272 -21.89 19.28 -11.29
C SER A 272 -21.38 18.99 -9.89
N GLU A 273 -21.01 20.03 -9.16
CA GLU A 273 -20.66 19.95 -7.76
C GLU A 273 -21.74 19.20 -6.94
N GLU A 274 -23.02 19.52 -7.10
CA GLU A 274 -24.13 18.88 -6.38
C GLU A 274 -24.22 17.38 -6.62
N ALA A 275 -24.17 16.94 -7.90
CA ALA A 275 -24.23 15.54 -8.27
C ALA A 275 -23.00 14.72 -7.83
N LEU A 276 -21.84 15.38 -7.65
CA LEU A 276 -20.67 14.75 -7.05
C LEU A 276 -20.92 14.37 -5.58
N GLY A 277 -21.91 15.00 -4.94
CA GLY A 277 -22.23 14.87 -3.51
C GLY A 277 -21.81 16.09 -2.70
N ALA A 278 -21.48 17.20 -3.36
CA ALA A 278 -20.78 18.30 -2.70
C ALA A 278 -21.58 19.14 -1.72
N ALA A 279 -22.91 19.10 -1.84
CA ALA A 279 -23.80 19.75 -0.89
C ALA A 279 -23.78 19.06 0.49
N PHE A 280 -23.08 17.92 0.63
CA PHE A 280 -23.13 17.05 1.80
C PHE A 280 -21.73 16.88 2.41
N TYR A 281 -21.50 17.51 3.57
CA TYR A 281 -20.50 17.14 4.58
C TYR A 281 -18.99 17.14 4.18
N GLN A 282 -18.13 16.77 5.14
CA GLN A 282 -16.67 16.80 5.02
C GLN A 282 -16.18 15.86 3.92
N LYS A 283 -15.59 16.41 2.86
CA LYS A 283 -15.05 15.65 1.74
C LYS A 283 -13.64 15.13 1.97
N PRO A 284 -13.25 14.04 1.30
CA PRO A 284 -11.90 13.52 1.40
C PRO A 284 -10.89 14.55 0.88
N GLN A 285 -9.73 14.57 1.51
CA GLN A 285 -8.55 15.20 0.98
C GLN A 285 -7.78 14.17 0.15
N ILE A 286 -7.59 14.45 -1.13
CA ILE A 286 -6.93 13.51 -2.04
C ILE A 286 -5.63 14.14 -2.52
N TYR A 287 -4.55 13.40 -2.34
CA TYR A 287 -3.22 13.72 -2.84
C TYR A 287 -2.83 12.68 -3.87
N ILE A 288 -2.56 13.13 -5.10
CA ILE A 288 -2.18 12.25 -6.21
C ILE A 288 -0.74 12.61 -6.58
N ALA A 289 0.20 11.81 -6.14
CA ALA A 289 1.62 12.01 -6.37
C ALA A 289 2.09 11.30 -7.64
N ASN A 290 3.01 11.96 -8.34
CA ASN A 290 3.79 11.39 -9.41
C ASN A 290 5.01 10.70 -8.80
N PRO A 291 5.10 9.36 -8.81
CA PRO A 291 6.23 8.67 -8.21
C PRO A 291 7.50 8.81 -9.07
N TYR A 292 7.39 9.26 -10.32
CA TYR A 292 8.51 9.36 -11.26
C TYR A 292 9.26 10.66 -11.11
N LYS A 293 10.59 10.58 -11.10
CA LYS A 293 11.46 11.76 -11.05
C LYS A 293 12.06 12.19 -12.38
N SER A 294 11.81 11.41 -13.42
CA SER A 294 12.16 11.77 -14.79
C SER A 294 11.47 13.07 -15.19
N ARG A 295 12.21 13.92 -15.92
CA ARG A 295 11.63 15.10 -16.55
C ARG A 295 10.86 14.67 -17.80
N VAL A 296 9.75 15.35 -18.07
CA VAL A 296 9.06 15.21 -19.35
C VAL A 296 9.78 16.02 -20.43
N ASP A 297 9.67 15.55 -21.67
CA ASP A 297 10.23 16.25 -22.82
C ASP A 297 9.55 17.62 -23.03
N ARG A 298 10.33 18.61 -23.48
CA ARG A 298 9.83 19.98 -23.68
C ARG A 298 8.80 20.08 -24.80
N SER A 299 8.99 19.34 -25.88
CA SER A 299 8.06 19.33 -27.02
C SER A 299 6.73 18.65 -26.66
N TRP A 300 6.73 17.77 -25.65
CA TRP A 300 5.53 17.13 -25.13
C TRP A 300 4.81 17.98 -24.07
N CYS A 301 5.54 18.62 -23.15
CA CYS A 301 4.91 19.28 -21.99
C CYS A 301 4.14 20.55 -22.36
N GLU A 302 4.58 21.27 -23.40
CA GLU A 302 3.91 22.50 -23.86
C GLU A 302 2.50 22.26 -24.41
N PRO A 303 2.29 21.34 -25.40
CA PRO A 303 0.94 21.03 -25.85
C PRO A 303 0.08 20.39 -24.76
N TYR A 304 0.66 19.55 -23.88
CA TYR A 304 -0.08 19.01 -22.73
C TYR A 304 -0.61 20.12 -21.80
N MET A 305 0.24 21.09 -21.44
CA MET A 305 -0.15 22.20 -20.58
C MET A 305 -1.23 23.08 -21.24
N ARG A 306 -1.03 23.44 -22.51
CA ARG A 306 -1.90 24.37 -23.23
C ARG A 306 -3.24 23.75 -23.62
N ASN A 307 -3.23 22.52 -24.11
CA ASN A 307 -4.40 21.92 -24.76
C ASN A 307 -5.21 21.02 -23.82
N GLU A 308 -4.59 20.44 -22.78
CA GLU A 308 -5.26 19.52 -21.86
C GLU A 308 -5.35 20.11 -20.45
N LEU A 309 -4.20 20.34 -19.79
CA LEU A 309 -4.19 20.65 -18.36
C LEU A 309 -4.86 21.99 -18.04
N LYS A 310 -4.42 23.11 -18.63
CA LYS A 310 -4.99 24.43 -18.30
C LYS A 310 -6.50 24.53 -18.55
N PRO A 311 -7.02 24.15 -19.74
CA PRO A 311 -8.46 24.23 -19.99
C PRO A 311 -9.28 23.39 -19.01
N LEU A 312 -8.81 22.19 -18.67
CA LEU A 312 -9.49 21.33 -17.71
C LEU A 312 -9.46 21.88 -16.28
N LEU A 313 -8.34 22.46 -15.86
CA LEU A 313 -8.26 23.11 -14.54
C LEU A 313 -9.24 24.28 -14.43
N GLU A 314 -9.39 25.08 -15.49
CA GLU A 314 -10.35 26.18 -15.56
C GLU A 314 -11.80 25.66 -15.51
N ALA A 315 -12.12 24.65 -16.32
CA ALA A 315 -13.45 24.03 -16.34
C ALA A 315 -13.84 23.39 -15.00
N VAL A 316 -12.92 22.67 -14.34
CA VAL A 316 -13.16 22.10 -13.01
C VAL A 316 -13.38 23.19 -11.97
N LYS A 317 -12.59 24.28 -12.01
CA LYS A 317 -12.74 25.40 -11.08
C LYS A 317 -14.07 26.13 -11.24
N GLU A 318 -14.55 26.27 -12.47
CA GLU A 318 -15.88 26.84 -12.75
C GLU A 318 -17.01 25.94 -12.23
N LYS A 319 -16.87 24.63 -12.43
CA LYS A 319 -17.88 23.63 -12.02
C LYS A 319 -17.89 23.31 -10.53
N HIS A 320 -16.76 23.45 -9.85
CA HIS A 320 -16.57 23.09 -8.43
C HIS A 320 -15.94 24.26 -7.65
N PRO A 321 -16.65 25.37 -7.45
CA PRO A 321 -16.13 26.53 -6.70
C PRO A 321 -15.61 26.20 -5.29
N SER A 322 -16.12 25.16 -4.61
CA SER A 322 -15.61 24.78 -3.27
C SER A 322 -14.33 23.92 -3.31
N LEU A 323 -13.95 23.40 -4.49
CA LEU A 323 -12.78 22.55 -4.65
C LEU A 323 -11.50 23.39 -4.75
N GLY A 324 -10.67 23.31 -3.70
CA GLY A 324 -9.26 23.71 -3.78
C GLY A 324 -8.46 22.69 -4.58
N LEU A 325 -8.34 22.93 -5.89
CA LEU A 325 -7.50 22.15 -6.80
C LEU A 325 -6.10 22.76 -6.88
N GLY A 326 -5.10 22.05 -6.34
CA GLY A 326 -3.69 22.48 -6.39
C GLY A 326 -2.85 21.58 -7.29
N VAL A 327 -2.05 22.16 -8.19
CA VAL A 327 -1.11 21.44 -9.04
C VAL A 327 0.31 21.92 -8.77
N HIS A 328 1.18 21.02 -8.31
CA HIS A 328 2.55 21.34 -7.95
C HIS A 328 3.48 21.05 -9.12
N LEU A 329 3.89 22.11 -9.81
CA LEU A 329 4.73 22.05 -11.00
C LEU A 329 6.19 22.39 -10.66
N LEU A 330 7.13 21.60 -11.19
CA LEU A 330 8.54 21.93 -11.18
C LEU A 330 9.00 22.50 -12.52
N GLY A 331 9.96 23.42 -12.46
CA GLY A 331 10.59 24.00 -13.65
C GLY A 331 9.62 24.78 -14.53
N LEU A 332 8.59 25.39 -13.93
CA LEU A 332 7.58 26.16 -14.65
C LEU A 332 8.20 27.37 -15.35
N LYS A 333 7.97 27.48 -16.66
CA LYS A 333 8.34 28.64 -17.48
C LYS A 333 7.28 28.80 -18.57
N GLU A 334 6.42 29.80 -18.43
CA GLU A 334 5.27 30.05 -19.33
C GLU A 334 4.31 28.85 -19.40
N ASN A 335 4.24 28.18 -20.57
CA ASN A 335 3.45 26.97 -20.81
C ASN A 335 4.28 25.68 -20.68
N ARG A 336 5.50 25.75 -20.19
CA ARG A 336 6.41 24.60 -20.07
C ARG A 336 6.68 24.28 -18.62
N PHE A 337 6.79 23.00 -18.31
CA PHE A 337 7.16 22.48 -16.99
C PHE A 337 8.09 21.28 -17.17
N SER A 338 8.89 20.97 -16.15
CA SER A 338 9.75 19.78 -16.17
C SER A 338 9.06 18.55 -15.59
N ARG A 339 8.18 18.72 -14.61
CA ARG A 339 7.45 17.64 -13.92
C ARG A 339 6.23 18.20 -13.18
N ILE A 340 5.18 17.38 -13.02
CA ILE A 340 4.15 17.59 -11.99
C ILE A 340 4.53 16.67 -10.83
N ASP A 341 4.71 17.21 -9.63
CA ASP A 341 5.07 16.43 -8.44
C ASP A 341 3.85 15.76 -7.85
N PHE A 342 2.78 16.55 -7.66
CA PHE A 342 1.51 16.04 -7.17
C PHE A 342 0.37 17.00 -7.49
N ILE A 343 -0.84 16.46 -7.39
CA ILE A 343 -2.10 17.19 -7.44
C ILE A 343 -2.83 17.00 -6.11
N THR A 344 -3.50 18.05 -5.66
CA THR A 344 -4.32 18.02 -4.44
C THR A 344 -5.75 18.37 -4.77
N LEU A 345 -6.68 17.56 -4.27
CA LEU A 345 -8.10 17.85 -4.24
C LEU A 345 -8.48 18.09 -2.78
N ASN A 346 -8.78 19.34 -2.46
CA ASN A 346 -9.11 19.74 -1.10
C ASN A 346 -10.33 20.66 -1.12
N TRP A 347 -11.48 20.11 -0.75
CA TRP A 347 -12.68 20.91 -0.63
C TRP A 347 -12.68 21.71 0.66
N ARG A 348 -12.94 23.00 0.51
CA ARG A 348 -13.10 23.92 1.64
C ARG A 348 -14.58 23.94 2.06
N PRO A 349 -14.87 24.09 3.37
CA PRO A 349 -16.22 24.25 3.87
C PRO A 349 -16.92 25.48 3.29
#